data_AF-A0A7H8HPG3-F1
#
_entry.id   AF-A0A7H8HPG3-F1
#
_cell.length_a   1.000
_cell.length_b   1.000
_cell.length_c   1.000
_cell.angle_alpha   90.00
_cell.angle_beta   90.00
_cell.angle_gamma   90.00
#
_symmetry.space_group_name_H-M   'P 1'
#
loop_
_entity.id
_entity.type
_entity.pdbx_description
1 polymer ?
#
loop_
_entity_poly.entity_id
_entity_poly.type
_entity_poly.pdbx_seq_one_letter_code
_entity_poly.pdbx_strand_id
1 'polypeptide(L)'
;MKYLAIADELRGRIARGELPPGARVPSTRRLAADHGVATATAAKALELLGQEGVVRAEPRSGTVVAGRDHRGGRRGLTREQLVRTAITIADTEGLGALSMRGVAARLGVAAMAPYRYVRSRDELVLLMADAAFGERGYPAKPSGDWRDRLALGGRTLWSLYRRHPWLAQLGPITRPLPLRNLATHGEWALSALAELGVDAATLCDLHVVFFSHVQGLAIHLEREQSAQASSGLTEDGWMDHQSTAVAAMTAGHPTFAKMFAELTETGYDLVLDDIFESGMRALLDGLALRYRR
;
A
#
# COMPACT_ATOMS: atom_id res chain seq x y z
N MET A 1 37.42 -12.64 -21.68
CA MET A 1 38.19 -11.40 -21.41
C MET A 1 39.04 -11.59 -20.16
N LYS A 2 40.26 -11.02 -20.09
CA LYS A 2 41.22 -11.30 -19.01
C LYS A 2 40.71 -11.00 -17.58
N TYR A 3 39.83 -10.01 -17.40
CA TYR A 3 39.25 -9.72 -16.06
C TYR A 3 38.27 -10.80 -15.55
N LEU A 4 37.61 -11.55 -16.45
CA LEU A 4 36.72 -12.64 -16.06
C LEU A 4 37.51 -13.81 -15.46
N ALA A 5 38.67 -14.13 -16.04
CA ALA A 5 39.56 -15.18 -15.51
C ALA A 5 40.05 -14.84 -14.09
N ILE A 6 40.38 -13.58 -13.83
CA ILE A 6 40.77 -13.10 -12.49
C ILE A 6 39.60 -13.22 -11.50
N ALA A 7 38.39 -12.87 -11.93
CA ALA A 7 37.18 -13.01 -11.11
C ALA A 7 36.86 -14.49 -10.81
N ASP A 8 36.98 -15.36 -11.81
CA ASP A 8 36.75 -16.80 -11.68
C ASP A 8 37.74 -17.46 -10.72
N GLU A 9 39.02 -17.09 -10.81
CA GLU A 9 40.06 -17.58 -9.90
C GLU A 9 39.79 -17.16 -8.46
N LEU A 10 39.50 -15.87 -8.23
CA LEU A 10 39.17 -15.36 -6.91
C LEU A 10 37.91 -16.04 -6.33
N ARG A 11 36.89 -16.29 -7.17
CA ARG A 11 35.71 -17.10 -6.79
C ARG A 11 36.10 -18.51 -6.38
N GLY A 12 36.98 -19.16 -7.14
CA GLY A 12 37.49 -20.50 -6.83
C GLY A 12 38.21 -20.56 -5.47
N ARG A 13 39.05 -19.56 -5.18
CA ARG A 13 39.80 -19.47 -3.92
C ARG A 13 38.89 -19.23 -2.72
N ILE A 14 37.87 -18.38 -2.87
CA ILE A 14 36.84 -18.17 -1.84
C ILE A 14 36.01 -19.44 -1.62
N ALA A 15 35.63 -20.13 -2.71
CA ALA A 15 34.85 -21.37 -2.63
C ALA A 15 35.61 -22.51 -1.93
N ARG A 16 36.92 -22.61 -2.15
CA ARG A 16 37.80 -23.58 -1.48
C ARG A 16 38.19 -23.18 -0.05
N GLY A 17 37.78 -22.00 0.41
CA GLY A 17 38.06 -21.51 1.78
C GLY A 17 39.45 -20.93 1.98
N GLU A 18 40.25 -20.74 0.92
CA GLU A 18 41.57 -20.11 0.98
C GLU A 18 41.49 -18.61 1.33
N LEU A 19 40.36 -17.98 1.01
CA LEU A 19 40.01 -16.62 1.40
C LEU A 19 38.71 -16.67 2.22
N PRO A 20 38.79 -16.80 3.56
CA PRO A 20 37.60 -16.91 4.40
C PRO A 20 36.83 -15.58 4.44
N PRO A 21 35.55 -15.59 4.86
CA PRO A 21 34.77 -14.38 4.96
C PRO A 21 35.43 -13.34 5.90
N GLY A 22 35.49 -12.08 5.47
CA GLY A 22 36.23 -11.01 6.15
C GLY A 22 37.73 -10.94 5.82
N ALA A 23 38.29 -11.93 5.12
CA ALA A 23 39.68 -11.88 4.68
C ALA A 23 39.90 -10.81 3.62
N ARG A 24 41.06 -10.14 3.66
CA ARG A 24 41.44 -9.17 2.63
C ARG A 24 41.73 -9.86 1.31
N VAL A 25 41.11 -9.37 0.25
CA VAL A 25 41.37 -9.76 -1.13
C VAL A 25 42.63 -9.05 -1.62
N PRO A 26 43.46 -9.67 -2.48
CA PRO A 26 44.61 -9.00 -3.06
C PRO A 26 44.24 -7.66 -3.71
N SER A 27 45.04 -6.62 -3.45
CA SER A 27 44.82 -5.28 -4.02
C SER A 27 44.82 -5.29 -5.55
N THR A 28 44.16 -4.30 -6.16
CA THR A 28 44.15 -4.08 -7.62
C THR A 28 45.55 -4.14 -8.25
N ARG A 29 46.54 -3.50 -7.61
CA ARG A 29 47.94 -3.47 -8.09
C ARG A 29 48.59 -4.85 -8.04
N ARG A 30 48.30 -5.65 -7.01
CA ARG A 30 48.84 -7.01 -6.86
C ARG A 30 48.21 -7.97 -7.88
N LEU A 31 46.88 -7.91 -8.06
CA LEU A 31 46.19 -8.69 -9.09
C LEU A 31 46.69 -8.34 -10.50
N ALA A 32 46.95 -7.05 -10.77
CA ALA A 32 47.51 -6.62 -12.04
C ALA A 32 48.89 -7.24 -12.31
N ALA A 33 49.77 -7.27 -11.31
CA ALA A 33 51.10 -7.85 -11.40
C ALA A 33 51.05 -9.38 -11.55
N ASP A 34 50.26 -10.07 -10.72
CA ASP A 34 50.17 -11.53 -10.68
C ASP A 34 49.60 -12.11 -11.99
N HIS A 35 48.71 -11.38 -12.67
CA HIS A 35 48.08 -11.81 -13.92
C HIS A 35 48.65 -11.14 -15.18
N GLY A 36 49.67 -10.27 -15.06
CA GLY A 36 50.27 -9.56 -16.19
C GLY A 36 49.26 -8.71 -16.98
N VAL A 37 48.39 -7.96 -16.27
CA VAL A 37 47.34 -7.12 -16.86
C VAL A 37 47.43 -5.67 -16.38
N ALA A 38 46.75 -4.75 -17.06
CA ALA A 38 46.63 -3.36 -16.60
C ALA A 38 45.83 -3.26 -15.28
N THR A 39 46.17 -2.31 -14.42
CA THR A 39 45.47 -2.04 -13.15
C THR A 39 43.97 -1.82 -13.32
N ALA A 40 43.55 -1.17 -14.41
CA ALA A 40 42.13 -0.98 -14.74
C ALA A 40 41.40 -2.31 -15.00
N THR A 41 42.07 -3.31 -15.59
CA THR A 41 41.50 -4.65 -15.81
C THR A 41 41.33 -5.41 -14.50
N ALA A 42 42.30 -5.31 -13.58
CA ALA A 42 42.19 -5.88 -12.24
C ALA A 42 41.12 -5.18 -11.38
N ALA A 43 41.00 -3.85 -11.51
CA ALA A 43 39.92 -3.09 -10.87
C ALA A 43 38.54 -3.55 -11.35
N LYS A 44 38.38 -3.76 -12.67
CA LYS A 44 37.14 -4.27 -13.25
C LYS A 44 36.77 -5.68 -12.76
N ALA A 45 37.76 -6.53 -12.47
CA ALA A 45 37.52 -7.84 -11.85
C ALA A 45 36.98 -7.72 -10.42
N LEU A 46 37.56 -6.83 -9.60
CA LEU A 46 37.08 -6.58 -8.23
C LEU A 46 35.72 -5.88 -8.20
N GLU A 47 35.46 -4.97 -9.15
CA GLU A 47 34.16 -4.33 -9.31
C GLU A 47 33.07 -5.35 -9.66
N LEU A 48 33.35 -6.26 -10.59
CA LEU A 48 32.44 -7.36 -10.94
C LEU A 48 32.12 -8.23 -9.71
N LEU A 49 33.14 -8.64 -8.95
CA LEU A 49 32.94 -9.41 -7.72
C LEU A 49 32.18 -8.63 -6.65
N GLY A 50 32.32 -7.30 -6.63
CA GLY A 50 31.57 -6.40 -5.75
C GLY A 50 30.08 -6.34 -6.13
N GLN A 51 29.78 -6.24 -7.43
CA GLN A 51 28.41 -6.30 -7.95
C GLN A 51 27.76 -7.66 -7.68
N GLU A 52 28.53 -8.75 -7.73
CA GLU A 52 28.09 -10.11 -7.38
C GLU A 52 27.93 -10.33 -5.86
N GLY A 53 28.34 -9.38 -5.02
CA GLY A 53 28.29 -9.49 -3.56
C GLY A 53 29.30 -10.49 -2.97
N VAL A 54 30.30 -10.90 -3.74
CA VAL A 54 31.35 -11.84 -3.32
C VAL A 54 32.41 -11.12 -2.49
N VAL A 55 32.65 -9.84 -2.77
CA VAL A 55 33.61 -9.00 -2.07
C VAL A 55 33.01 -7.62 -1.78
N ARG A 56 33.54 -6.88 -0.81
CA ARG A 56 33.12 -5.50 -0.52
C ARG A 56 34.32 -4.60 -0.28
N ALA A 57 34.21 -3.33 -0.67
CA ALA A 57 35.20 -2.32 -0.33
C ALA A 57 34.96 -1.84 1.12
N GLU A 58 35.99 -1.88 1.95
CA GLU A 58 35.97 -1.32 3.30
C GLU A 58 36.84 -0.06 3.39
N PRO A 59 36.33 1.05 3.93
CA PRO A 59 37.12 2.24 4.18
C PRO A 59 38.38 1.89 4.99
N ARG A 60 39.55 2.27 4.48
CA ARG A 60 40.89 2.05 5.09
C ARG A 60 41.39 0.59 5.16
N SER A 61 40.60 -0.41 4.77
CA SER A 61 40.98 -1.84 4.83
C SER A 61 41.16 -2.49 3.45
N GLY A 62 40.73 -1.82 2.38
CA GLY A 62 40.75 -2.37 1.01
C GLY A 62 39.53 -3.25 0.74
N THR A 63 39.61 -4.11 -0.28
CA THR A 63 38.53 -5.04 -0.61
C THR A 63 38.63 -6.30 0.24
N VAL A 64 37.55 -6.70 0.91
CA VAL A 64 37.48 -7.92 1.72
C VAL A 64 36.44 -8.90 1.15
N VAL A 65 36.63 -10.20 1.40
CA VAL A 65 35.64 -11.23 1.08
C VAL A 65 34.40 -10.97 1.92
N ALA A 66 33.23 -10.93 1.27
CA ALA A 66 31.99 -10.71 1.97
C ALA A 66 31.74 -11.84 3.00
N GLY A 67 31.40 -11.45 4.24
CA GLY A 67 30.92 -12.33 5.29
C GLY A 67 29.81 -13.27 4.79
N ARG A 68 29.84 -14.57 5.13
CA ARG A 68 28.64 -15.44 4.97
C ARG A 68 27.41 -14.89 5.71
N ASP A 69 27.63 -13.96 6.64
CA ASP A 69 26.61 -13.22 7.38
C ASP A 69 26.01 -12.03 6.64
N HIS A 70 26.42 -11.76 5.39
CA HIS A 70 25.79 -10.76 4.53
C HIS A 70 25.39 -11.33 3.16
N ARG A 71 24.94 -12.59 3.15
CA ARG A 71 23.79 -12.90 2.28
C ARG A 71 22.65 -12.01 2.76
N GLY A 72 22.54 -10.80 2.18
CA GLY A 72 21.26 -10.13 2.02
C GLY A 72 20.34 -11.18 1.43
N GLY A 73 19.55 -11.79 2.31
CA GLY A 73 18.89 -13.04 1.99
C GLY A 73 18.06 -12.84 0.74
N ARG A 74 18.18 -13.78 -0.19
CA ARG A 74 16.99 -14.55 -0.55
C ARG A 74 16.41 -15.09 0.77
N ARG A 75 15.78 -14.21 1.56
CA ARG A 75 14.76 -14.64 2.50
C ARG A 75 13.82 -15.41 1.59
N GLY A 76 13.68 -16.71 1.83
CA GLY A 76 12.63 -17.46 1.16
C GLY A 76 11.37 -16.61 1.26
N LEU A 77 10.63 -16.51 0.15
CA LEU A 77 9.41 -15.71 0.08
C LEU A 77 8.68 -15.78 1.43
N THR A 78 8.42 -14.66 2.07
CA THR A 78 7.62 -14.65 3.30
C THR A 78 6.19 -14.30 2.93
N ARG A 79 5.24 -14.71 3.77
CA ARG A 79 3.83 -14.34 3.58
C ARG A 79 3.68 -12.83 3.63
N GLU A 80 4.44 -12.17 4.49
CA GLU A 80 4.46 -10.72 4.65
C GLU A 80 5.00 -10.02 3.40
N GLN A 81 6.05 -10.55 2.77
CA GLN A 81 6.54 -10.04 1.49
C GLN A 81 5.52 -10.23 0.38
N LEU A 82 4.88 -11.41 0.31
CA LEU A 82 3.84 -11.69 -0.68
C LEU A 82 2.68 -10.68 -0.57
N VAL A 83 2.15 -10.50 0.64
CA VAL A 83 1.05 -9.57 0.93
C VAL A 83 1.45 -8.13 0.60
N ARG A 84 2.63 -7.69 1.05
CA ARG A 84 3.11 -6.32 0.79
C ARG A 84 3.25 -6.04 -0.70
N THR A 85 3.83 -6.96 -1.47
CA THR A 85 3.95 -6.79 -2.92
C THR A 85 2.58 -6.76 -3.60
N ALA A 86 1.63 -7.58 -3.14
CA ALA A 86 0.27 -7.58 -3.65
C ALA A 86 -0.47 -6.26 -3.33
N ILE A 87 -0.30 -5.71 -2.13
CA ILE A 87 -0.81 -4.37 -1.75
C ILE A 87 -0.22 -3.31 -2.68
N THR A 88 1.10 -3.31 -2.90
CA THR A 88 1.74 -2.34 -3.81
C THR A 88 1.14 -2.39 -5.22
N ILE A 89 0.90 -3.60 -5.77
CA ILE A 89 0.26 -3.74 -7.08
C ILE A 89 -1.16 -3.15 -7.04
N ALA A 90 -1.95 -3.47 -6.02
CA ALA A 90 -3.32 -2.98 -5.92
C ALA A 90 -3.40 -1.45 -5.71
N ASP A 91 -2.44 -0.86 -5.00
CA ASP A 91 -2.36 0.59 -4.79
C ASP A 91 -2.01 1.34 -6.08
N THR A 92 -1.12 0.78 -6.90
CA THR A 92 -0.62 1.46 -8.11
C THR A 92 -1.41 1.14 -9.38
N GLU A 93 -1.89 -0.09 -9.50
CA GLU A 93 -2.50 -0.64 -10.72
C GLU A 93 -3.98 -1.03 -10.52
N GLY A 94 -4.51 -0.84 -9.31
CA GLY A 94 -5.86 -1.25 -8.94
C GLY A 94 -5.98 -2.75 -8.64
N LEU A 95 -7.06 -3.12 -7.95
CA LEU A 95 -7.29 -4.52 -7.55
C LEU A 95 -7.53 -5.44 -8.76
N GLY A 96 -8.11 -4.91 -9.84
CA GLY A 96 -8.35 -5.65 -11.08
C GLY A 96 -7.08 -6.20 -11.72
N ALA A 97 -5.96 -5.49 -11.62
CA ALA A 97 -4.66 -5.89 -12.16
C ALA A 97 -3.98 -7.01 -11.34
N LEU A 98 -4.43 -7.24 -10.10
CA LEU A 98 -3.81 -8.23 -9.21
C LEU A 98 -3.95 -9.65 -9.77
N SER A 99 -2.81 -10.28 -10.07
CA SER A 99 -2.75 -11.70 -10.46
C SER A 99 -1.62 -12.42 -9.72
N MET A 100 -1.81 -13.73 -9.46
CA MET A 100 -0.80 -14.56 -8.77
C MET A 100 0.52 -14.60 -9.54
N ARG A 101 0.46 -14.63 -10.87
CA ARG A 101 1.62 -14.56 -11.76
C ARG A 101 2.31 -13.21 -11.71
N GLY A 102 1.54 -12.11 -11.72
CA GLY A 102 2.07 -10.75 -11.61
C GLY A 102 2.82 -10.54 -10.28
N VAL A 103 2.24 -11.00 -9.18
CA VAL A 103 2.88 -10.95 -7.86
C VAL A 103 4.19 -11.76 -7.84
N ALA A 104 4.19 -12.99 -8.37
CA ALA A 104 5.40 -13.81 -8.47
C ALA A 104 6.50 -13.15 -9.33
N ALA A 105 6.12 -12.56 -10.46
CA ALA A 105 7.04 -11.85 -11.35
C ALA A 105 7.68 -10.64 -10.65
N ARG A 106 6.89 -9.84 -9.92
CA ARG A 106 7.37 -8.69 -9.16
C ARG A 106 8.34 -9.08 -8.04
N LEU A 107 8.18 -10.28 -7.48
CA LEU A 107 9.04 -10.88 -6.46
C LEU A 107 10.26 -11.61 -7.04
N GLY A 108 10.36 -11.79 -8.36
CA GLY A 108 11.44 -12.54 -9.00
C GLY A 108 11.45 -14.03 -8.65
N VAL A 109 10.27 -14.62 -8.38
CA VAL A 109 10.10 -16.03 -8.03
C VAL A 109 9.28 -16.79 -9.07
N ALA A 110 9.35 -18.13 -9.04
CA ALA A 110 8.52 -18.97 -9.90
C ALA A 110 7.03 -18.73 -9.64
N ALA A 111 6.19 -18.81 -10.68
CA ALA A 111 4.75 -18.56 -10.60
C ALA A 111 4.01 -19.41 -9.54
N MET A 112 4.55 -20.60 -9.22
CA MET A 112 3.99 -21.49 -8.21
C MET A 112 4.37 -21.14 -6.76
N ALA A 113 5.40 -20.31 -6.55
CA ALA A 113 5.91 -20.00 -5.21
C ALA A 113 4.89 -19.31 -4.29
N PRO A 114 4.04 -18.35 -4.75
CA PRO A 114 3.00 -17.75 -3.92
C PRO A 114 2.02 -18.77 -3.31
N TYR A 115 1.71 -19.84 -4.04
CA TYR A 115 0.72 -20.84 -3.61
C TYR A 115 1.15 -21.66 -2.38
N ARG A 116 2.42 -21.57 -1.98
CA ARG A 116 2.91 -22.11 -0.71
C ARG A 116 2.41 -21.32 0.51
N TYR A 117 2.01 -20.06 0.33
CA TYR A 117 1.63 -19.14 1.42
C TYR A 117 0.14 -18.79 1.42
N VAL A 118 -0.51 -18.93 0.26
CA VAL A 118 -1.93 -18.65 0.05
C VAL A 118 -2.52 -19.67 -0.91
N ARG A 119 -3.74 -20.12 -0.69
CA ARG A 119 -4.44 -21.13 -1.50
C ARG A 119 -5.04 -20.53 -2.77
N SER A 120 -5.41 -19.25 -2.74
CA SER A 120 -6.07 -18.57 -3.86
C SER A 120 -5.77 -17.07 -3.89
N ARG A 121 -6.14 -16.43 -5.00
CA ARG A 121 -6.15 -14.96 -5.13
C ARG A 121 -7.08 -14.34 -4.09
N ASP A 122 -8.26 -14.90 -3.87
CA ASP A 122 -9.23 -14.34 -2.92
C ASP A 122 -8.72 -14.41 -1.48
N GLU A 123 -8.02 -15.51 -1.11
CA GLU A 123 -7.34 -15.58 0.17
C GLU A 123 -6.23 -14.53 0.28
N LEU A 124 -5.45 -14.30 -0.78
CA LEU A 124 -4.45 -13.23 -0.80
C LEU A 124 -5.11 -11.86 -0.60
N VAL A 125 -6.24 -11.59 -1.25
CA VAL A 125 -6.99 -10.32 -1.09
C VAL A 125 -7.46 -10.13 0.35
N LEU A 126 -7.96 -11.17 1.02
CA LEU A 126 -8.34 -11.07 2.43
C LEU A 126 -7.14 -10.75 3.34
N LEU A 127 -5.96 -11.30 3.03
CA LEU A 127 -4.74 -11.03 3.78
C LEU A 127 -4.19 -9.63 3.52
N MET A 128 -4.30 -9.15 2.28
CA MET A 128 -4.01 -7.76 1.93
C MET A 128 -4.93 -6.84 2.72
N ALA A 129 -6.23 -7.14 2.75
CA ALA A 129 -7.22 -6.34 3.46
C ALA A 129 -6.93 -6.28 4.96
N ASP A 130 -6.72 -7.43 5.60
CA ASP A 130 -6.39 -7.49 7.03
C ASP A 130 -5.10 -6.72 7.33
N ALA A 131 -4.05 -6.89 6.52
CA ALA A 131 -2.80 -6.18 6.69
C ALA A 131 -2.97 -4.66 6.54
N ALA A 132 -3.74 -4.20 5.55
CA ALA A 132 -3.97 -2.79 5.30
C ALA A 132 -4.79 -2.14 6.41
N PHE A 133 -5.86 -2.78 6.90
CA PHE A 133 -6.57 -2.32 8.11
C PHE A 133 -5.63 -2.24 9.32
N GLY A 134 -4.64 -3.12 9.41
CA GLY A 134 -3.64 -3.12 10.48
C GLY A 134 -2.61 -2.00 10.44
N GLU A 135 -2.55 -1.17 9.39
CA GLU A 135 -1.57 -0.08 9.28
C GLU A 135 -1.85 1.09 10.24
N ARG A 136 -3.10 1.20 10.71
CA ARG A 136 -3.53 2.22 11.66
C ARG A 136 -4.19 1.55 12.85
N GLY A 137 -4.00 2.15 14.02
CA GLY A 137 -4.62 1.70 15.25
C GLY A 137 -5.10 2.89 16.08
N TYR A 138 -5.53 2.59 17.29
CA TYR A 138 -6.08 3.58 18.20
C TYR A 138 -5.21 3.71 19.47
N PRO A 139 -5.26 4.87 20.16
CA PRO A 139 -4.59 5.03 21.44
C PRO A 139 -5.10 4.02 22.48
N ALA A 140 -4.18 3.45 23.27
CA ALA A 140 -4.54 2.51 24.33
C ALA A 140 -5.43 3.12 25.42
N LYS A 141 -5.36 4.45 25.59
CA LYS A 141 -6.24 5.23 26.47
C LYS A 141 -6.96 6.26 25.62
N PRO A 142 -8.23 6.02 25.24
CA PRO A 142 -9.05 7.01 24.54
C PRO A 142 -9.19 8.27 25.39
N SER A 143 -9.10 9.43 24.74
CA SER A 143 -9.48 10.73 25.32
C SER A 143 -10.69 11.27 24.56
N GLY A 144 -11.44 12.16 25.20
CA GLY A 144 -12.66 12.73 24.63
C GLY A 144 -13.89 11.87 24.87
N ASP A 145 -15.03 12.34 24.40
CA ASP A 145 -16.32 11.64 24.50
C ASP A 145 -16.54 10.67 23.31
N TRP A 146 -17.69 9.99 23.30
CA TRP A 146 -18.10 9.14 22.19
C TRP A 146 -17.98 9.80 20.81
N ARG A 147 -18.21 11.11 20.73
CA ARG A 147 -18.20 11.86 19.48
C ARG A 147 -16.78 12.04 18.98
N ASP A 148 -15.86 12.43 19.86
CA ASP A 148 -14.43 12.54 19.53
C ASP A 148 -13.86 11.20 19.07
N ARG A 149 -14.25 10.12 19.76
CA ARG A 149 -13.81 8.75 19.45
C ARG A 149 -14.33 8.29 18.10
N LEU A 150 -15.60 8.54 17.76
CA LEU A 150 -16.14 8.22 16.43
C LEU A 150 -15.52 9.06 15.32
N ALA A 151 -15.26 10.34 15.56
CA ALA A 151 -14.56 11.20 14.60
C ALA A 151 -13.15 10.66 14.30
N LEU A 152 -12.40 10.24 15.34
CA LEU A 152 -11.09 9.58 15.16
C LEU A 152 -11.22 8.24 14.41
N GLY A 153 -12.26 7.46 14.74
CA GLY A 153 -12.60 6.22 14.05
C GLY A 153 -12.78 6.43 12.54
N GLY A 154 -13.63 7.40 12.18
CA GLY A 154 -13.96 7.74 10.81
C GLY A 154 -12.72 8.21 10.05
N ARG A 155 -11.95 9.15 10.61
CA ARG A 155 -10.71 9.67 9.99
C ARG A 155 -9.67 8.59 9.79
N THR A 156 -9.55 7.67 10.74
CA THR A 156 -8.65 6.52 10.63
C THR A 156 -9.03 5.65 9.45
N LEU A 157 -10.30 5.23 9.36
CA LEU A 157 -10.81 4.43 8.23
C LEU A 157 -10.67 5.18 6.90
N TRP A 158 -11.04 6.46 6.86
CA TRP A 158 -10.87 7.32 5.68
C TRP A 158 -9.41 7.37 5.21
N SER A 159 -8.47 7.55 6.13
CA SER A 159 -7.03 7.57 5.79
C SER A 159 -6.53 6.25 5.20
N LEU A 160 -7.09 5.12 5.66
CA LEU A 160 -6.78 3.79 5.12
C LEU A 160 -7.35 3.63 3.71
N TYR A 161 -8.59 4.07 3.47
CA TYR A 161 -9.19 4.05 2.13
C TYR A 161 -8.48 4.99 1.15
N ARG A 162 -8.08 6.19 1.60
CA ARG A 162 -7.28 7.12 0.80
C ARG A 162 -5.93 6.52 0.39
N ARG A 163 -5.33 5.73 1.27
CA ARG A 163 -4.05 5.07 1.01
C ARG A 163 -4.20 3.81 0.15
N HIS A 164 -5.29 3.09 0.31
CA HIS A 164 -5.60 1.83 -0.37
C HIS A 164 -7.02 1.86 -0.96
N PRO A 165 -7.26 2.56 -2.07
CA PRO A 165 -8.62 2.78 -2.62
C PRO A 165 -9.41 1.49 -2.88
N TRP A 166 -8.72 0.42 -3.23
CA TRP A 166 -9.30 -0.90 -3.46
C TRP A 166 -9.97 -1.53 -2.21
N LEU A 167 -9.62 -1.11 -1.00
CA LEU A 167 -10.23 -1.63 0.24
C LEU A 167 -11.73 -1.37 0.31
N ALA A 168 -12.19 -0.23 -0.20
CA ALA A 168 -13.59 0.19 -0.08
C ALA A 168 -14.54 -0.72 -0.86
N GLN A 169 -14.02 -1.47 -1.84
CA GLN A 169 -14.80 -2.34 -2.72
C GLN A 169 -14.86 -3.80 -2.25
N LEU A 170 -14.27 -4.11 -1.10
CA LEU A 170 -14.20 -5.49 -0.61
C LEU A 170 -15.55 -5.96 -0.06
N GLY A 171 -16.35 -6.55 -0.95
CA GLY A 171 -17.57 -7.29 -0.63
C GLY A 171 -18.76 -6.42 -0.21
N PRO A 172 -19.99 -6.96 -0.29
CA PRO A 172 -21.18 -6.25 0.17
C PRO A 172 -21.21 -6.20 1.70
N ILE A 173 -21.79 -5.12 2.24
CA ILE A 173 -21.95 -4.93 3.69
C ILE A 173 -22.70 -6.08 4.40
N THR A 174 -23.55 -6.79 3.64
CA THR A 174 -24.31 -7.95 4.11
C THR A 174 -23.47 -9.22 4.23
N ARG A 175 -22.18 -9.18 3.89
CA ARG A 175 -21.23 -10.29 4.03
C ARG A 175 -19.98 -9.82 4.79
N PRO A 176 -20.03 -9.77 6.13
CA PRO A 176 -18.91 -9.32 6.94
C PRO A 176 -17.65 -10.11 6.66
N LEU A 177 -16.52 -9.42 6.54
CA LEU A 177 -15.21 -10.03 6.37
C LEU A 177 -14.63 -10.36 7.76
N PRO A 178 -14.32 -11.62 8.07
CA PRO A 178 -13.77 -12.01 9.38
C PRO A 178 -12.27 -11.67 9.45
N LEU A 179 -11.95 -10.38 9.50
CA LEU A 179 -10.58 -9.86 9.55
C LEU A 179 -10.27 -9.33 10.95
N ARG A 180 -9.11 -9.69 11.49
CA ARG A 180 -8.71 -9.36 12.86
C ARG A 180 -8.52 -7.86 13.04
N ASN A 181 -7.86 -7.21 12.08
CA ASN A 181 -7.60 -5.78 12.16
C ASN A 181 -8.86 -4.97 11.84
N LEU A 182 -9.75 -5.47 10.98
CA LEU A 182 -11.08 -4.86 10.79
C LEU A 182 -11.91 -4.88 12.08
N ALA A 183 -11.88 -6.00 12.81
CA ALA A 183 -12.55 -6.10 14.11
C ALA A 183 -12.04 -5.07 15.13
N THR A 184 -10.79 -4.64 15.03
CA THR A 184 -10.24 -3.57 15.90
C THR A 184 -10.92 -2.22 15.65
N HIS A 185 -11.23 -1.90 14.38
CA HIS A 185 -12.01 -0.71 14.03
C HIS A 185 -13.47 -0.83 14.46
N GLY A 186 -14.06 -2.02 14.31
CA GLY A 186 -15.42 -2.29 14.78
C GLY A 186 -15.55 -2.13 16.30
N GLU A 187 -14.65 -2.73 17.06
CA GLU A 187 -14.60 -2.62 18.53
C GLU A 187 -14.46 -1.15 18.97
N TRP A 188 -13.60 -0.38 18.31
CA TRP A 188 -13.43 1.04 18.61
C TRP A 188 -14.73 1.84 18.41
N ALA A 189 -15.41 1.65 17.28
CA ALA A 189 -16.66 2.35 16.98
C ALA A 189 -17.82 1.89 17.87
N LEU A 190 -17.96 0.58 18.09
CA LEU A 190 -18.99 0.00 18.95
C LEU A 190 -18.85 0.47 20.39
N SER A 191 -17.63 0.49 20.93
CA SER A 191 -17.40 0.96 22.31
C SER A 191 -17.63 2.46 22.49
N ALA A 192 -17.51 3.28 21.44
CA ALA A 192 -17.92 4.68 21.47
C ALA A 192 -19.46 4.80 21.39
N LEU A 193 -20.10 4.12 20.45
CA LEU A 193 -21.56 4.12 20.29
C LEU A 193 -22.30 3.57 21.52
N ALA A 194 -21.71 2.62 22.24
CA ALA A 194 -22.29 2.06 23.46
C ALA A 194 -22.49 3.11 24.58
N GLU A 195 -21.71 4.20 24.59
CA GLU A 195 -21.88 5.29 25.57
C GLU A 195 -23.22 6.02 25.41
N LEU A 196 -23.86 5.92 24.24
CA LEU A 196 -25.20 6.46 23.99
C LEU A 196 -26.29 5.74 24.80
N GLY A 197 -26.00 4.56 25.35
CA GLY A 197 -26.95 3.78 26.18
C GLY A 197 -28.10 3.15 25.38
N VAL A 198 -27.83 2.79 24.12
CA VAL A 198 -28.78 2.12 23.22
C VAL A 198 -28.77 0.60 23.41
N ASP A 199 -29.82 -0.07 22.96
CA ASP A 199 -29.86 -1.54 22.93
C ASP A 199 -28.91 -2.13 21.86
N ALA A 200 -28.69 -3.45 21.91
CA ALA A 200 -27.72 -4.13 21.04
C ALA A 200 -28.10 -4.11 19.54
N ALA A 201 -29.40 -4.12 19.21
CA ALA A 201 -29.84 -4.05 17.82
C ALA A 201 -29.59 -2.65 17.26
N THR A 202 -29.99 -1.61 18.01
CA THR A 202 -29.71 -0.21 17.68
C THR A 202 -28.19 0.03 17.58
N LEU A 203 -27.39 -0.54 18.49
CA LEU A 203 -25.93 -0.43 18.44
C LEU A 203 -25.35 -1.01 17.14
N CYS A 204 -25.84 -2.18 16.72
CA CYS A 204 -25.44 -2.81 15.46
C CYS A 204 -25.81 -1.94 14.26
N ASP A 205 -27.05 -1.43 14.21
CA ASP A 205 -27.53 -0.57 13.14
C ASP A 205 -26.69 0.72 13.03
N LEU A 206 -26.39 1.36 14.16
CA LEU A 206 -25.55 2.57 14.19
C LEU A 206 -24.12 2.29 13.73
N HIS A 207 -23.55 1.14 14.10
CA HIS A 207 -22.24 0.72 13.63
C HIS A 207 -22.22 0.51 12.11
N VAL A 208 -23.26 -0.13 11.57
CA VAL A 208 -23.43 -0.31 10.12
C VAL A 208 -23.58 1.04 9.41
N VAL A 209 -24.38 1.97 9.94
CA VAL A 209 -24.55 3.32 9.37
C VAL A 209 -23.23 4.08 9.36
N PHE A 210 -22.51 4.07 10.48
CA PHE A 210 -21.20 4.71 10.60
C PHE A 210 -20.22 4.17 9.56
N PHE A 211 -20.08 2.84 9.45
CA PHE A 211 -19.17 2.23 8.48
C PHE A 211 -19.60 2.52 7.04
N SER A 212 -20.89 2.44 6.76
CA SER A 212 -21.47 2.72 5.43
C SER A 212 -21.21 4.15 4.98
N HIS A 213 -21.28 5.12 5.90
CA HIS A 213 -21.00 6.52 5.60
C HIS A 213 -19.57 6.71 5.09
N VAL A 214 -18.59 6.14 5.80
CA VAL A 214 -17.17 6.24 5.41
C VAL A 214 -16.90 5.45 4.13
N GLN A 215 -17.38 4.21 4.06
CA GLN A 215 -17.17 3.33 2.91
C GLN A 215 -17.85 3.87 1.64
N GLY A 216 -19.05 4.44 1.77
CA GLY A 216 -19.83 4.94 0.64
C GLY A 216 -19.11 6.02 -0.16
N LEU A 217 -18.47 6.97 0.52
CA LEU A 217 -17.61 7.97 -0.12
C LEU A 217 -16.33 7.34 -0.66
N ALA A 218 -15.72 6.43 0.11
CA ALA A 218 -14.45 5.82 -0.23
C ALA A 218 -14.49 4.96 -1.51
N ILE A 219 -15.64 4.36 -1.84
CA ILE A 219 -15.81 3.58 -3.09
C ILE A 219 -15.52 4.43 -4.33
N HIS A 220 -15.70 5.75 -4.28
CA HIS A 220 -15.45 6.63 -5.41
C HIS A 220 -13.95 6.86 -5.69
N LEU A 221 -13.07 6.64 -4.71
CA LEU A 221 -11.63 6.87 -4.87
C LEU A 221 -11.01 5.97 -5.95
N GLU A 222 -11.32 4.67 -5.91
CA GLU A 222 -10.80 3.75 -6.93
C GLU A 222 -11.52 3.93 -8.27
N ARG A 223 -12.83 4.23 -8.24
CA ARG A 223 -13.60 4.47 -9.46
C ARG A 223 -13.02 5.64 -10.26
N GLU A 224 -12.67 6.72 -9.56
CA GLU A 224 -12.01 7.87 -10.20
C GLU A 224 -10.64 7.49 -10.75
N GLN A 225 -9.82 6.77 -9.97
CA GLN A 225 -8.53 6.28 -10.44
C GLN A 225 -8.66 5.41 -11.70
N SER A 226 -9.66 4.54 -11.76
CA SER A 226 -9.96 3.71 -12.94
C SER A 226 -10.52 4.52 -14.11
N ALA A 227 -11.37 5.51 -13.85
CA ALA A 227 -11.93 6.40 -14.87
C ALA A 227 -10.82 7.23 -15.54
N GLN A 228 -9.93 7.83 -14.74
CA GLN A 228 -8.79 8.57 -15.23
C GLN A 228 -7.81 7.67 -16.00
N ALA A 229 -7.51 6.46 -15.49
CA ALA A 229 -6.63 5.53 -16.19
C ALA A 229 -7.17 5.08 -17.56
N SER A 230 -8.49 4.98 -17.71
CA SER A 230 -9.13 4.55 -18.96
C SER A 230 -9.38 5.69 -19.95
N SER A 231 -9.78 6.87 -19.48
CA SER A 231 -10.08 8.04 -20.31
C SER A 231 -8.86 8.93 -20.59
N GLY A 232 -7.86 8.90 -19.73
CA GLY A 232 -6.73 9.82 -19.74
C GLY A 232 -7.06 11.24 -19.25
N LEU A 233 -8.30 11.49 -18.80
CA LEU A 233 -8.78 12.79 -18.35
C LEU A 233 -8.82 12.85 -16.82
N THR A 234 -8.48 14.00 -16.26
CA THR A 234 -8.78 14.33 -14.85
C THR A 234 -10.27 14.59 -14.68
N GLU A 235 -10.76 14.60 -13.44
CA GLU A 235 -12.13 15.01 -13.11
C GLU A 235 -12.53 16.33 -13.77
N ASP A 236 -11.71 17.38 -13.61
CA ASP A 236 -11.98 18.70 -14.22
C ASP A 236 -12.03 18.62 -15.74
N GLY A 237 -11.04 17.94 -16.36
CA GLY A 237 -10.99 17.78 -17.81
C GLY A 237 -12.16 16.97 -18.36
N TRP A 238 -12.66 16.00 -17.58
CA TRP A 238 -13.87 15.26 -17.90
C TRP A 238 -15.12 16.15 -17.80
N MET A 239 -15.24 16.96 -16.75
CA MET A 239 -16.36 17.90 -16.57
C MET A 239 -16.41 18.95 -17.69
N ASP A 240 -15.26 19.51 -18.07
CA ASP A 240 -15.14 20.44 -19.19
C ASP A 240 -15.58 19.81 -20.51
N HIS A 241 -15.12 18.58 -20.78
CA HIS A 241 -15.51 17.80 -21.95
C HIS A 241 -17.04 17.55 -22.00
N GLN A 242 -17.69 17.44 -20.84
CA GLN A 242 -19.12 17.13 -20.71
C GLN A 242 -20.03 18.37 -20.54
N SER A 243 -19.47 19.59 -20.56
CA SER A 243 -20.19 20.85 -20.31
C SER A 243 -21.51 21.00 -21.10
N THR A 244 -21.53 20.61 -22.38
CA THR A 244 -22.75 20.65 -23.22
C THR A 244 -23.81 19.66 -22.75
N ALA A 245 -23.39 18.45 -22.36
CA ALA A 245 -24.30 17.42 -21.85
C ALA A 245 -24.85 17.81 -20.46
N VAL A 246 -24.03 18.42 -19.61
CA VAL A 246 -24.45 18.96 -18.32
C VAL A 246 -25.48 20.09 -18.52
N ALA A 247 -25.23 21.02 -19.45
CA ALA A 247 -26.19 22.07 -19.77
C ALA A 247 -27.55 21.49 -20.22
N ALA A 248 -27.54 20.48 -21.09
CA ALA A 248 -28.76 19.79 -21.52
C ALA A 248 -29.48 19.08 -20.35
N MET A 249 -28.75 18.50 -19.40
CA MET A 249 -29.32 17.86 -18.21
C MET A 249 -30.08 18.86 -17.32
N THR A 250 -29.59 20.09 -17.21
CA THR A 250 -30.24 21.12 -16.38
C THR A 250 -31.54 21.66 -17.00
N ALA A 251 -31.78 21.45 -18.30
CA ALA A 251 -33.00 21.87 -18.96
C ALA A 251 -34.21 21.12 -18.38
N GLY A 252 -35.15 21.87 -17.78
CA GLY A 252 -36.33 21.31 -17.09
C GLY A 252 -36.12 20.97 -15.61
N HIS A 253 -34.91 21.17 -15.08
CA HIS A 253 -34.58 20.88 -13.67
C HIS A 253 -34.11 22.16 -12.95
N PRO A 254 -35.03 23.03 -12.48
CA PRO A 254 -34.68 24.38 -12.03
C PRO A 254 -33.71 24.42 -10.85
N THR A 255 -33.83 23.49 -9.88
CA THR A 255 -32.90 23.40 -8.75
C THR A 255 -31.50 23.00 -9.19
N PHE A 256 -31.39 22.04 -10.12
CA PHE A 256 -30.10 21.63 -10.69
C PHE A 256 -29.45 22.74 -11.51
N ALA A 257 -30.25 23.44 -12.32
CA ALA A 257 -29.79 24.59 -13.09
C ALA A 257 -29.22 25.69 -12.19
N LYS A 258 -29.95 26.03 -11.11
CA LYS A 258 -29.50 27.01 -10.13
C LYS A 258 -28.19 26.58 -9.45
N MET A 259 -28.12 25.34 -8.98
CA MET A 259 -26.92 24.79 -8.35
C MET A 259 -25.71 24.87 -9.29
N PHE A 260 -25.80 24.35 -10.52
CA PHE A 260 -24.69 24.37 -11.47
C PHE A 260 -24.23 25.79 -11.83
N ALA A 261 -25.17 26.74 -11.97
CA ALA A 261 -24.83 28.14 -12.21
C ALA A 261 -24.01 28.74 -11.04
N GLU A 262 -24.46 28.52 -9.79
CA GLU A 262 -23.75 28.99 -8.59
C GLU A 262 -22.38 28.32 -8.44
N LEU A 263 -22.26 27.02 -8.69
CA LEU A 263 -20.99 26.29 -8.62
C LEU A 263 -19.98 26.78 -9.68
N THR A 264 -20.47 27.09 -10.89
CA THR A 264 -19.63 27.64 -11.97
C THR A 264 -19.15 29.05 -11.63
N GLU A 265 -20.01 29.88 -11.03
CA GLU A 265 -19.65 31.24 -10.62
C GLU A 265 -18.67 31.26 -9.43
N THR A 266 -18.85 30.36 -8.47
CA THR A 266 -18.02 30.29 -7.25
C THR A 266 -16.73 29.50 -7.42
N GLY A 267 -16.61 28.70 -8.49
CA GLY A 267 -15.45 27.84 -8.72
C GLY A 267 -15.40 26.68 -7.73
N TYR A 268 -16.48 25.90 -7.65
CA TYR A 268 -16.56 24.75 -6.74
C TYR A 268 -15.74 23.56 -7.25
N ASP A 269 -14.87 23.03 -6.39
CA ASP A 269 -14.17 21.77 -6.59
C ASP A 269 -14.79 20.67 -5.71
N LEU A 270 -15.02 19.49 -6.29
CA LEU A 270 -15.54 18.34 -5.56
C LEU A 270 -14.42 17.65 -4.78
N VAL A 271 -14.15 18.15 -3.57
CA VAL A 271 -13.12 17.59 -2.71
C VAL A 271 -13.71 16.54 -1.76
N LEU A 272 -13.44 15.26 -2.03
CA LEU A 272 -13.96 14.15 -1.22
C LEU A 272 -13.58 14.23 0.26
N ASP A 273 -12.43 14.80 0.61
CA ASP A 273 -12.01 14.97 2.00
C ASP A 273 -12.93 15.94 2.77
N ASP A 274 -13.34 17.04 2.11
CA ASP A 274 -14.23 18.04 2.71
C ASP A 274 -15.65 17.49 2.84
N ILE A 275 -16.10 16.73 1.83
CA ILE A 275 -17.40 16.03 1.86
C ILE A 275 -17.41 14.99 2.98
N PHE A 276 -16.32 14.24 3.16
CA PHE A 276 -16.17 13.28 4.25
C PHE A 276 -16.28 13.96 5.62
N GLU A 277 -15.51 15.03 5.88
CA GLU A 277 -15.54 15.72 7.17
C GLU A 277 -16.90 16.38 7.45
N SER A 278 -17.50 17.02 6.43
CA SER A 278 -18.83 17.61 6.54
C SER A 278 -19.90 16.56 6.83
N GLY A 279 -19.90 15.45 6.08
CA GLY A 279 -20.82 14.34 6.28
C GLY A 279 -20.65 13.66 7.64
N MET A 280 -19.40 13.47 8.09
CA MET A 280 -19.11 12.93 9.42
C MET A 280 -19.66 13.84 10.52
N ARG A 281 -19.48 15.16 10.39
CA ARG A 281 -20.03 16.13 11.35
C ARG A 281 -21.55 16.03 11.40
N ALA A 282 -22.21 16.02 10.24
CA ALA A 282 -23.67 15.91 10.15
C ALA A 282 -24.20 14.61 10.76
N LEU A 283 -23.54 13.47 10.51
CA LEU A 283 -23.90 12.18 11.11
C LEU A 283 -23.81 12.26 12.63
N LEU A 284 -22.69 12.75 13.16
CA LEU A 284 -22.47 12.84 14.61
C LEU A 284 -23.43 13.84 15.27
N ASP A 285 -23.75 14.96 14.62
CA ASP A 285 -24.75 15.93 15.10
C ASP A 285 -26.14 15.31 15.17
N GLY A 286 -26.52 14.53 14.15
CA GLY A 286 -27.78 13.79 14.13
C GLY A 286 -27.88 12.78 15.27
N LEU A 287 -26.79 12.05 15.56
CA LEU A 287 -26.75 11.12 16.69
C LEU A 287 -26.87 11.84 18.04
N ALA A 288 -26.15 12.95 18.21
CA ALA A 288 -26.20 13.76 19.44
C ALA A 288 -27.61 14.32 19.69
N LEU A 289 -28.29 14.79 18.64
CA LEU A 289 -29.66 15.29 18.75
C LEU A 289 -30.68 14.20 19.08
N ARG A 290 -30.51 13.00 18.48
CA ARG A 290 -31.42 11.87 18.61
C ARG A 290 -31.30 11.15 19.95
N TYR A 291 -30.07 10.92 20.42
CA TYR A 291 -29.78 10.21 21.65
C TYR A 291 -29.37 11.16 22.77
N ARG A 292 -29.96 12.37 22.75
CA ARG A 292 -29.71 13.45 23.71
C ARG A 292 -29.51 12.89 25.12
N ARG A 293 -28.31 13.09 25.64
CA ARG A 293 -28.08 13.22 27.08
C ARG A 293 -27.94 14.70 27.37
#